data_AF-A0A3D1QC64-F1
#
_entry.id   AF-A0A3D1QC64-F1
#
_cell.length_a   1.000
_cell.length_b   1.000
_cell.length_c   1.000
_cell.angle_alpha   90.00
_cell.angle_beta   90.00
_cell.angle_gamma   90.00
#
_symmetry.space_group_name_H-M   'P 1'
#
loop_
_entity.id
_entity.type
_entity.pdbx_description
1 polymer ?
#
loop_
_entity_poly.entity_id
_entity_poly.type
_entity_poly.pdbx_seq_one_letter_code
_entity_poly.pdbx_strand_id
1 'polypeptide(L)'
;TAPTGHTLRMLELPSAWSNFISESTHGASCLGQLSGLEDKKDMYREAVATLADKNRTILILVAKPEKTPLLEAERSSLELSDLNINNQMLIINAVLGQASDQLSMKIMEEQKYALEHMPPGLHKHAAYTLPLRSYNILGLDKLRSFFSGDDYGKSYSPAAPLNLKSIDVLINDLYASGKKVIFVMGKGGVGKTT
;
A
#
# COMPACT_ATOMS: atom_id res chain seq x y z
N THR A 1 -3.98 10.46 0.19
CA THR A 1 -3.90 9.09 0.70
C THR A 1 -5.25 8.73 1.30
N ALA A 2 -5.78 7.53 1.06
CA ALA A 2 -7.01 7.09 1.70
C ALA A 2 -6.70 6.62 3.14
N PRO A 3 -7.58 6.86 4.12
CA PRO A 3 -7.46 6.25 5.43
C PRO A 3 -7.58 4.73 5.29
N THR A 4 -6.73 3.97 6.00
CA THR A 4 -6.79 2.50 5.98
C THR A 4 -8.00 2.01 6.78
N GLY A 5 -8.38 0.74 6.60
CA GLY A 5 -9.53 0.16 7.27
C GLY A 5 -9.47 0.26 8.81
N HIS A 6 -8.29 0.32 9.42
CA HIS A 6 -8.18 0.60 10.86
C HIS A 6 -8.64 2.02 11.24
N THR A 7 -8.26 3.04 10.46
CA THR A 7 -8.69 4.42 10.70
C THR A 7 -10.18 4.56 10.43
N LEU A 8 -10.69 3.96 9.35
CA LEU A 8 -12.11 4.03 9.02
C LEU A 8 -12.98 3.22 9.99
N ARG A 9 -12.52 2.07 10.49
CA ARG A 9 -13.18 1.34 11.59
C ARG A 9 -13.22 2.16 12.87
N MET A 10 -12.18 2.95 13.18
CA MET A 10 -12.23 3.88 14.31
C MET A 10 -13.28 4.99 14.13
N LEU A 11 -13.55 5.42 12.89
CA LEU A 11 -14.59 6.40 12.56
C LEU A 11 -16.01 5.81 12.54
N GLU A 12 -16.14 4.50 12.31
CA GLU A 12 -17.41 3.77 12.27
C GLU A 12 -17.98 3.40 13.63
N LEU A 13 -17.20 3.54 14.69
CA LEU A 13 -17.73 3.38 16.02
C LEU A 13 -18.42 4.72 16.35
N PRO A 14 -19.72 4.88 16.11
CA PRO A 14 -20.59 5.55 17.08
C PRO A 14 -21.13 4.65 18.18
N SER A 15 -21.23 3.35 17.87
CA SER A 15 -21.93 2.34 18.66
C SER A 15 -21.03 1.56 19.63
N ALA A 16 -19.76 1.33 19.29
CA ALA A 16 -18.81 0.79 20.26
C ALA A 16 -18.30 1.85 21.25
N TRP A 17 -18.62 3.14 21.09
CA TRP A 17 -18.15 4.17 22.03
C TRP A 17 -18.92 4.09 23.34
N SER A 18 -20.24 3.93 23.27
CA SER A 18 -21.08 3.80 24.47
C SER A 18 -20.74 2.56 25.31
N ASN A 19 -20.42 1.42 24.67
CA ASN A 19 -20.11 0.18 25.39
C ASN A 19 -18.63 0.03 25.76
N PHE A 20 -17.70 0.54 24.93
CA PHE A 20 -16.27 0.39 25.18
C PHE A 20 -15.76 1.42 26.20
N ILE A 21 -16.30 2.65 26.23
CA ILE A 21 -15.98 3.66 27.25
C ILE A 21 -16.51 3.22 28.63
N SER A 22 -17.62 2.49 28.71
CA SER A 22 -18.16 2.00 29.98
C SER A 22 -17.40 0.80 30.57
N GLU A 23 -16.73 -0.02 29.74
CA GLU A 23 -16.10 -1.27 30.18
C GLU A 23 -14.56 -1.23 30.28
N SER A 24 -13.88 -0.28 29.64
CA SER A 24 -12.40 -0.29 29.56
C SER A 24 -11.72 0.54 30.65
N THR A 25 -11.71 0.03 31.89
CA THR A 25 -10.94 0.64 32.99
C THR A 25 -9.42 0.42 32.91
N HIS A 26 -8.90 -0.46 32.04
CA HIS A 26 -7.46 -0.74 31.92
C HIS A 26 -7.04 -0.93 30.45
N GLY A 27 -6.04 -0.15 29.98
CA GLY A 27 -5.15 -0.58 28.90
C GLY A 27 -5.29 0.05 27.52
N ALA A 28 -5.81 1.26 27.37
CA ALA A 28 -6.03 1.86 26.05
C ALA A 28 -5.16 3.10 25.78
N SER A 29 -3.85 2.91 25.67
CA SER A 29 -2.86 3.98 25.42
C SER A 29 -3.10 4.78 24.13
N CYS A 30 -3.84 4.22 23.17
CA CYS A 30 -4.18 4.87 21.89
C CYS A 30 -5.53 5.61 21.92
N LEU A 31 -6.32 5.49 22.98
CA LEU A 31 -7.66 6.12 23.07
C LEU A 31 -7.63 7.54 23.67
N GLY A 32 -6.49 8.00 24.20
CA GLY A 32 -6.35 9.36 24.71
C GLY A 32 -6.56 10.45 23.64
N GLN A 33 -6.48 10.09 22.34
CA GLN A 33 -6.81 10.98 21.22
C GLN A 33 -8.31 11.01 20.90
N LEU A 34 -9.10 10.08 21.43
CA LEU A 34 -10.52 9.91 21.11
C LEU A 34 -11.44 10.64 22.09
N SER A 35 -10.96 11.04 23.27
CA SER A 35 -11.72 11.86 24.23
C SER A 35 -12.13 13.24 23.70
N GLY A 36 -11.53 13.72 22.61
CA GLY A 36 -11.93 14.96 21.90
C GLY A 36 -12.76 14.74 20.62
N LEU A 37 -13.14 13.48 20.31
CA LEU A 37 -13.88 13.14 19.09
C LEU A 37 -15.40 13.06 19.31
N GLU A 38 -15.86 13.02 20.56
CA GLU A 38 -17.28 12.88 20.91
C GLU A 38 -18.10 14.08 20.36
N ASP A 39 -17.55 15.28 20.45
CA ASP A 39 -18.13 16.52 19.90
C ASP A 39 -18.20 16.56 18.36
N LYS A 40 -17.50 15.64 17.68
CA LYS A 40 -17.36 15.61 16.21
C LYS A 40 -18.01 14.38 15.56
N LYS A 41 -18.79 13.63 16.33
CA LYS A 41 -19.45 12.38 15.89
C LYS A 41 -20.27 12.54 14.60
N ASP A 42 -21.04 13.62 14.49
CA ASP A 42 -21.86 13.87 13.30
C ASP A 42 -21.02 14.13 12.05
N MET A 43 -19.92 14.88 12.19
CA MET A 43 -18.97 15.14 11.11
C MET A 43 -18.34 13.84 10.59
N TYR A 44 -17.99 12.91 11.48
CA TYR A 44 -17.44 11.61 11.07
C TYR A 44 -18.47 10.72 10.41
N ARG A 45 -19.70 10.68 10.93
CA ARG A 45 -20.80 9.96 10.28
C ARG A 45 -21.04 10.49 8.87
N GLU A 46 -21.04 11.81 8.69
CA GLU A 46 -21.19 12.44 7.38
C GLU A 46 -19.99 12.13 6.45
N ALA A 47 -18.77 12.10 6.99
CA ALA A 47 -17.59 11.72 6.23
C ALA A 47 -17.68 10.26 5.73
N VAL A 48 -18.03 9.32 6.59
CA VAL A 48 -18.22 7.90 6.21
C VAL A 48 -19.36 7.77 5.20
N ALA A 49 -20.49 8.44 5.42
CA ALA A 49 -21.61 8.45 4.47
C ALA A 49 -21.20 9.02 3.10
N THR A 50 -20.37 10.07 3.09
CA THR A 50 -19.82 10.66 1.86
C THR A 50 -18.87 9.71 1.14
N LEU A 51 -18.04 8.97 1.88
CA LEU A 51 -17.15 7.95 1.32
C LEU A 51 -17.94 6.78 0.72
N ALA A 52 -19.06 6.39 1.33
CA ALA A 52 -19.94 5.33 0.84
C ALA A 52 -20.83 5.76 -0.35
N ASP A 53 -21.05 7.05 -0.56
CA ASP A 53 -21.83 7.57 -1.68
C ASP A 53 -21.05 7.49 -3.02
N LYS A 54 -21.45 6.53 -3.87
CA LYS A 54 -20.86 6.31 -5.19
C LYS A 54 -20.93 7.50 -6.15
N ASN A 55 -21.88 8.42 -5.95
CA ASN A 55 -22.01 9.62 -6.80
C ASN A 55 -21.03 10.72 -6.39
N ARG A 56 -20.44 10.61 -5.19
CA ARG A 56 -19.53 11.61 -4.61
C ARG A 56 -18.10 11.10 -4.50
N THR A 57 -17.92 9.81 -4.26
CA THR A 57 -16.61 9.22 -3.97
C THR A 57 -16.37 7.97 -4.81
N ILE A 58 -15.17 7.89 -5.37
CA ILE A 58 -14.56 6.65 -5.87
C ILE A 58 -13.25 6.42 -5.14
N LEU A 59 -13.01 5.19 -4.70
CA LEU A 59 -11.76 4.82 -4.06
C LEU A 59 -10.89 4.03 -5.03
N ILE A 60 -9.65 4.49 -5.23
CA ILE A 60 -8.70 3.87 -6.15
C ILE A 60 -7.68 3.08 -5.33
N LEU A 61 -7.74 1.75 -5.45
CA LEU A 61 -6.74 0.82 -4.93
C LEU A 61 -5.55 0.82 -5.88
N VAL A 62 -4.35 1.10 -5.37
CA VAL A 62 -3.12 1.07 -6.16
C VAL A 62 -2.22 -0.04 -5.62
N ALA A 63 -1.91 -1.02 -6.46
CA ALA A 63 -1.06 -2.15 -6.11
C ALA A 63 0.01 -2.37 -7.19
N LYS A 64 1.12 -3.01 -6.82
CA LYS A 64 2.06 -3.57 -7.80
C LYS A 64 1.62 -4.97 -8.21
N PRO A 65 2.00 -5.46 -9.40
CA PRO A 65 1.77 -6.83 -9.84
C PRO A 65 2.68 -7.83 -9.09
N GLU A 66 2.53 -7.89 -7.77
CA GLU A 66 3.30 -8.74 -6.87
C GLU A 66 2.32 -9.38 -5.87
N LYS A 67 2.59 -10.61 -5.43
CA LYS A 67 1.66 -11.38 -4.58
C LYS A 67 1.26 -10.64 -3.30
N THR A 68 2.23 -10.17 -2.52
CA THR A 68 1.96 -9.52 -1.23
C THR A 68 1.21 -8.19 -1.38
N PRO A 69 1.59 -7.28 -2.30
CA PRO A 69 0.80 -6.09 -2.59
C PRO A 69 -0.65 -6.37 -3.03
N LEU A 70 -0.87 -7.39 -3.86
CA LEU A 70 -2.23 -7.76 -4.29
C LEU A 70 -3.08 -8.30 -3.13
N LEU A 71 -2.51 -9.11 -2.24
CA LEU A 71 -3.21 -9.59 -1.03
C LEU A 71 -3.58 -8.43 -0.09
N GLU A 72 -2.69 -7.46 0.10
CA GLU A 72 -2.99 -6.29 0.94
C GLU A 72 -4.05 -5.38 0.31
N ALA A 73 -4.06 -5.27 -1.02
CA ALA A 73 -5.10 -4.55 -1.75
C ALA A 73 -6.47 -5.25 -1.63
N GLU A 74 -6.52 -6.59 -1.74
CA GLU A 74 -7.76 -7.35 -1.50
C GLU A 74 -8.25 -7.15 -0.08
N ARG A 75 -7.38 -7.32 0.92
CA ARG A 75 -7.72 -7.09 2.33
C ARG A 75 -8.29 -5.70 2.53
N SER A 76 -7.61 -4.66 2.02
CA SER A 76 -8.09 -3.27 2.11
C SER A 76 -9.44 -3.08 1.42
N SER A 77 -9.63 -3.70 0.25
CA SER A 77 -10.89 -3.66 -0.49
C SER A 77 -12.05 -4.24 0.30
N LEU A 78 -11.84 -5.40 0.94
CA LEU A 78 -12.83 -6.06 1.77
C LEU A 78 -13.15 -5.22 3.01
N GLU A 79 -12.12 -4.72 3.70
CA GLU A 79 -12.31 -3.84 4.87
C GLU A 79 -13.10 -2.58 4.53
N LEU A 80 -12.95 -2.01 3.33
CA LEU A 80 -13.73 -0.86 2.85
C LEU A 80 -15.16 -1.24 2.45
N SER A 81 -15.34 -2.41 1.83
CA SER A 81 -16.65 -2.95 1.48
C SER A 81 -17.51 -3.20 2.72
N ASP A 82 -16.92 -3.65 3.83
CA ASP A 82 -17.60 -3.81 5.13
C ASP A 82 -18.23 -2.48 5.61
N LEU A 83 -17.63 -1.34 5.22
CA LEU A 83 -18.10 0.02 5.56
C LEU A 83 -19.07 0.59 4.50
N ASN A 84 -19.59 -0.25 3.61
CA ASN A 84 -20.40 0.13 2.45
C ASN A 84 -19.68 1.02 1.41
N ILE A 85 -18.35 1.17 1.48
CA ILE A 85 -17.57 1.90 0.48
C ILE A 85 -17.30 0.96 -0.69
N ASN A 86 -18.31 0.77 -1.54
CA ASN A 86 -18.28 -0.23 -2.61
C ASN A 86 -17.88 0.32 -3.98
N ASN A 87 -17.83 1.65 -4.15
CA ASN A 87 -17.40 2.28 -5.39
C ASN A 87 -15.86 2.32 -5.47
N GLN A 88 -15.27 1.17 -5.80
CA GLN A 88 -13.82 0.98 -5.83
C GLN A 88 -13.32 0.68 -7.25
N MET A 89 -12.07 1.06 -7.54
CA MET A 89 -11.35 0.78 -8.79
C MET A 89 -9.94 0.32 -8.47
N LEU A 90 -9.37 -0.55 -9.30
CA LEU A 90 -8.01 -1.05 -9.15
C LEU A 90 -7.07 -0.47 -10.21
N ILE A 91 -5.91 0.01 -9.77
CA ILE A 91 -4.77 0.37 -10.63
C ILE A 91 -3.61 -0.55 -10.28
N ILE A 92 -3.18 -1.35 -11.24
CA ILE A 92 -1.94 -2.13 -11.17
C ILE A 92 -0.81 -1.26 -11.73
N ASN A 93 0.03 -0.73 -10.83
CA ASN A 93 1.14 0.15 -11.17
C ASN A 93 2.44 -0.62 -11.42
N ALA A 94 3.32 -0.04 -12.25
CA ALA A 94 4.65 -0.56 -12.54
C ALA A 94 4.68 -1.95 -13.21
N VAL A 95 3.74 -2.19 -14.14
CA VAL A 95 3.74 -3.40 -14.97
C VAL A 95 4.89 -3.33 -15.97
N LEU A 96 5.75 -4.34 -15.96
CA LEU A 96 6.87 -4.42 -16.90
C LEU A 96 6.36 -4.83 -18.28
N GLY A 97 6.48 -3.92 -19.26
CA GLY A 97 5.96 -4.15 -20.61
C GLY A 97 6.86 -5.01 -21.50
N GLN A 98 8.18 -4.92 -21.32
CA GLN A 98 9.18 -5.66 -22.11
C GLN A 98 10.35 -6.07 -21.22
N ALA A 99 10.93 -7.23 -21.52
CA ALA A 99 12.15 -7.74 -20.90
C ALA A 99 13.30 -7.72 -21.92
N SER A 100 14.51 -7.39 -21.47
CA SER A 100 15.71 -7.29 -22.33
C SER A 100 16.90 -8.10 -21.81
N ASP A 101 16.81 -8.64 -20.60
CA ASP A 101 17.84 -9.43 -19.94
C ASP A 101 17.21 -10.52 -19.05
N GLN A 102 18.05 -11.42 -18.52
CA GLN A 102 17.57 -12.53 -17.69
C GLN A 102 16.84 -12.09 -16.42
N LEU A 103 17.22 -10.94 -15.84
CA LEU A 103 16.61 -10.42 -14.62
C LEU A 103 15.21 -9.88 -14.92
N SER A 104 15.06 -9.05 -15.93
CA SER A 104 13.79 -8.49 -16.40
C SER A 104 12.84 -9.59 -16.88
N MET A 105 13.34 -10.68 -17.49
CA MET A 105 12.53 -11.85 -17.80
C MET A 105 11.94 -12.49 -16.54
N LYS A 106 12.76 -12.73 -15.50
CA LYS A 106 12.27 -13.28 -14.22
C LYS A 106 11.25 -12.37 -13.54
N ILE A 107 11.51 -11.05 -13.52
CA ILE A 107 10.57 -10.07 -12.97
C ILE A 107 9.24 -10.13 -13.74
N MET A 108 9.28 -10.18 -15.07
CA MET A 108 8.08 -10.26 -15.91
C MET A 108 7.29 -11.55 -15.65
N GLU A 109 7.97 -12.68 -15.49
CA GLU A 109 7.35 -13.97 -15.14
C GLU A 109 6.67 -13.92 -13.77
N GLU A 110 7.34 -13.38 -12.75
CA GLU A 110 6.78 -13.21 -11.41
C GLU A 110 5.55 -12.29 -11.42
N GLN A 111 5.62 -11.18 -12.17
CA GLN A 111 4.49 -10.27 -12.32
C GLN A 111 3.30 -10.93 -13.01
N LYS A 112 3.56 -11.68 -14.09
CA LYS A 112 2.51 -12.42 -14.81
C LYS A 112 1.86 -13.45 -13.90
N TYR A 113 2.65 -14.23 -13.17
CA TYR A 113 2.15 -15.21 -12.22
C TYR A 113 1.25 -14.56 -11.15
N ALA A 114 1.68 -13.43 -10.58
CA ALA A 114 0.91 -12.70 -9.57
C ALA A 114 -0.43 -12.16 -10.12
N LEU A 115 -0.46 -11.72 -11.38
CA LEU A 115 -1.69 -11.24 -12.03
C LEU A 115 -2.64 -12.38 -12.39
N GLU A 116 -2.11 -13.52 -12.86
CA GLU A 116 -2.91 -14.71 -13.15
C GLU A 116 -3.53 -15.31 -11.87
N HIS A 117 -2.81 -15.23 -10.75
CA HIS A 117 -3.26 -15.68 -9.43
C HIS A 117 -3.76 -14.52 -8.56
N MET A 118 -4.22 -13.44 -9.18
CA MET A 118 -4.76 -12.30 -8.46
C MET A 118 -5.96 -12.75 -7.61
N PRO A 119 -6.05 -12.29 -6.35
CA PRO A 119 -7.12 -12.72 -5.47
C PRO A 119 -8.52 -12.40 -6.02
N PRO A 120 -9.51 -13.29 -5.83
CA PRO A 120 -10.80 -13.20 -6.48
C PRO A 120 -11.60 -11.95 -6.10
N GLY A 121 -11.39 -11.42 -4.88
CA GLY A 121 -12.04 -10.20 -4.42
C GLY A 121 -11.67 -8.96 -5.23
N LEU A 122 -10.56 -8.98 -5.98
CA LEU A 122 -10.14 -7.86 -6.83
C LEU A 122 -10.73 -7.91 -8.24
N HIS A 123 -11.10 -9.09 -8.76
CA HIS A 123 -11.68 -9.24 -10.11
C HIS A 123 -13.05 -8.59 -10.28
N LYS A 124 -13.73 -8.25 -9.17
CA LYS A 124 -15.03 -7.56 -9.18
C LYS A 124 -14.92 -6.07 -9.55
N HIS A 125 -13.72 -5.50 -9.50
CA HIS A 125 -13.48 -4.08 -9.74
C HIS A 125 -12.98 -3.83 -11.15
N ALA A 126 -13.31 -2.67 -11.71
CA ALA A 126 -12.65 -2.22 -12.93
C ALA A 126 -11.15 -2.06 -12.65
N ALA A 127 -10.32 -2.75 -13.45
CA ALA A 127 -8.87 -2.78 -13.28
C ALA A 127 -8.17 -2.14 -14.49
N TYR A 128 -7.20 -1.27 -14.20
CA TYR A 128 -6.35 -0.63 -15.21
C TYR A 128 -4.89 -0.90 -14.87
N THR A 129 -4.04 -1.00 -15.89
CA THR A 129 -2.61 -1.19 -15.71
C THR A 129 -1.87 0.08 -16.08
N LEU A 130 -0.81 0.38 -15.34
CA LEU A 130 0.16 1.43 -15.65
C LEU A 130 1.53 0.78 -15.86
N PRO A 131 2.18 1.05 -17.00
CA PRO A 131 3.48 0.48 -17.28
C PRO A 131 4.54 1.06 -16.33
N LEU A 132 5.58 0.28 -16.05
CA LEU A 132 6.81 0.78 -15.44
C LEU A 132 7.43 1.84 -16.35
N ARG A 133 7.77 3.00 -15.78
CA ARG A 133 8.45 4.09 -16.50
C ARG A 133 9.93 4.13 -16.16
N SER A 134 10.73 4.49 -17.15
CA SER A 134 12.19 4.62 -17.04
C SER A 134 12.65 5.88 -16.29
N TYR A 135 11.71 6.78 -15.98
CA TYR A 135 11.98 8.06 -15.34
C TYR A 135 11.15 8.25 -14.06
N ASN A 136 11.70 9.04 -13.14
CA ASN A 136 10.92 9.55 -12.00
C ASN A 136 9.94 10.63 -12.47
N ILE A 137 8.75 10.64 -11.89
CA ILE A 137 7.72 11.64 -12.19
C ILE A 137 8.07 12.94 -11.44
N LEU A 138 8.95 13.75 -12.02
CA LEU A 138 9.34 15.06 -11.50
C LEU A 138 8.92 16.14 -12.50
N GLY A 139 8.12 17.11 -12.03
CA GLY A 139 7.57 18.19 -12.86
C GLY A 139 6.32 17.79 -13.64
N LEU A 140 5.63 18.80 -14.17
CA LEU A 140 4.35 18.62 -14.87
C LEU A 140 4.48 17.84 -16.17
N ASP A 141 5.60 17.99 -16.89
CA ASP A 141 5.82 17.32 -18.17
C ASP A 141 5.88 15.81 -18.00
N LYS A 142 6.66 15.34 -17.00
CA LYS A 142 6.76 13.90 -16.69
C LYS A 142 5.47 13.33 -16.11
N LEU A 143 4.66 14.14 -15.42
CA LEU A 143 3.33 13.72 -14.95
C LEU A 143 2.33 13.55 -16.10
N ARG A 144 2.36 14.44 -17.10
CA ARG A 144 1.55 14.31 -18.31
C ARG A 144 2.01 13.17 -19.21
N SER A 145 3.33 12.93 -19.29
CA SER A 145 3.87 11.80 -20.07
C SER A 145 3.64 10.45 -19.40
N PHE A 146 3.44 10.43 -18.07
CA PHE A 146 3.27 9.19 -17.28
C PHE A 146 2.20 8.25 -17.87
N PHE A 147 1.12 8.80 -18.40
CA PHE A 147 0.03 8.02 -19.00
C PHE A 147 0.16 7.82 -20.52
N SER A 148 0.95 8.64 -21.21
CA SER A 148 0.95 8.70 -22.68
C SER A 148 2.16 8.03 -23.34
N GLY A 149 3.30 7.91 -22.67
CA GLY A 149 4.48 7.30 -23.28
C GLY A 149 5.67 7.16 -22.33
N ASP A 150 6.56 6.24 -22.69
CA ASP A 150 7.89 6.20 -22.07
C ASP A 150 8.82 7.07 -22.91
N ASP A 151 9.64 7.86 -22.23
CA ASP A 151 10.65 8.70 -22.86
C ASP A 151 11.97 8.01 -22.59
N TYR A 152 12.25 6.97 -23.39
CA TYR A 152 13.50 6.23 -23.35
C TYR A 152 14.62 7.12 -23.92
N GLY A 153 14.97 8.18 -23.18
CA GLY A 153 16.15 8.97 -23.43
C GLY A 153 17.37 8.10 -23.20
N LYS A 154 18.27 8.00 -24.19
CA LYS A 154 19.54 7.25 -24.19
C LYS A 154 20.56 7.69 -23.12
N SER A 155 20.14 8.19 -21.97
CA SER A 155 21.02 8.49 -20.85
C SER A 155 21.07 7.28 -19.91
N TYR A 156 21.68 6.19 -20.39
CA TYR A 156 22.31 5.25 -19.47
C TYR A 156 23.54 5.97 -18.90
N SER A 157 23.36 6.73 -17.83
CA SER A 157 24.50 7.06 -16.98
C SER A 157 24.68 5.86 -16.07
N PRO A 158 25.82 5.14 -16.15
CA PRO A 158 26.15 4.15 -15.15
C PRO A 158 26.07 4.87 -13.80
N ALA A 159 25.18 4.40 -12.92
CA ALA A 159 25.16 4.91 -11.56
C ALA A 159 26.57 4.71 -10.99
N ALA A 160 27.15 5.76 -10.43
CA ALA A 160 28.43 5.63 -9.75
C ALA A 160 28.30 4.49 -8.74
N PRO A 161 29.28 3.56 -8.68
CA PRO A 161 29.19 2.42 -7.79
C PRO A 161 29.00 2.94 -6.36
N LEU A 162 27.85 2.61 -5.79
CA LEU A 162 27.55 2.96 -4.40
C LEU A 162 28.53 2.17 -3.53
N ASN A 163 29.34 2.87 -2.74
CA ASN A 163 30.24 2.24 -1.78
C ASN A 163 29.44 1.77 -0.55
N LEU A 164 28.63 0.74 -0.75
CA LEU A 164 27.82 0.10 0.28
C LEU A 164 28.46 -1.25 0.65
N LYS A 165 28.49 -1.53 1.95
CA LYS A 165 28.93 -2.84 2.46
C LYS A 165 27.86 -3.88 2.14
N SER A 166 28.28 -5.11 1.83
CA SER A 166 27.34 -6.22 1.69
C SER A 166 26.69 -6.56 3.03
N ILE A 167 25.57 -7.27 2.98
CA ILE A 167 24.87 -7.72 4.19
C ILE A 167 25.73 -8.70 5.01
N ASP A 168 26.64 -9.44 4.39
CA ASP A 168 27.57 -10.35 5.08
C ASP A 168 28.47 -9.61 6.07
N VAL A 169 28.86 -8.37 5.76
CA VAL A 169 29.67 -7.55 6.67
C VAL A 169 28.87 -7.24 7.95
N LEU A 170 27.58 -6.94 7.82
CA LEU A 170 26.69 -6.72 8.96
C LEU A 170 26.51 -8.03 9.76
N ILE A 171 26.32 -9.16 9.08
CA ILE A 171 26.16 -10.46 9.73
C ILE A 171 27.41 -10.82 10.54
N ASN A 172 28.59 -10.64 9.95
CA ASN A 172 29.86 -10.92 10.62
C ASN A 172 30.10 -9.99 11.82
N ASP A 173 29.74 -8.72 11.73
CA ASP A 173 29.85 -7.78 12.85
C ASP A 173 28.90 -8.14 14.01
N LEU A 174 27.66 -8.52 13.71
CA LEU A 174 26.70 -9.00 14.71
C LEU A 174 27.17 -10.29 15.39
N TYR A 175 27.77 -11.21 14.62
CA TYR A 175 28.36 -12.43 15.13
C TYR A 175 29.56 -12.15 16.05
N ALA A 176 30.52 -11.34 15.58
CA ALA A 176 31.74 -11.01 16.33
C ALA A 176 31.45 -10.19 17.60
N SER A 177 30.45 -9.30 17.57
CA SER A 177 30.02 -8.50 18.72
C SER A 177 29.15 -9.27 19.73
N GLY A 178 28.84 -10.54 19.46
CA GLY A 178 28.13 -11.43 20.39
C GLY A 178 26.68 -11.02 20.68
N LYS A 179 26.01 -10.30 19.76
CA LYS A 179 24.62 -9.87 19.93
C LYS A 179 23.70 -11.08 19.87
N LYS A 180 22.87 -11.26 20.90
CA LYS A 180 21.96 -12.43 21.03
C LYS A 180 20.51 -12.14 20.67
N VAL A 181 20.12 -10.86 20.66
CA VAL A 181 18.76 -10.41 20.35
C VAL A 181 18.86 -9.36 19.25
N ILE A 182 18.22 -9.63 18.12
CA ILE A 182 18.22 -8.78 16.94
C ILE A 182 16.77 -8.49 16.58
N PHE A 183 16.41 -7.21 16.54
CA PHE A 183 15.09 -6.77 16.10
C PHE A 183 15.18 -6.20 14.68
N VAL A 184 14.46 -6.82 13.75
CA VAL A 184 14.30 -6.31 12.37
C VAL A 184 13.00 -5.53 12.31
N MET A 185 13.10 -4.22 12.09
CA MET A 185 11.97 -3.29 12.09
C MET A 185 11.83 -2.59 10.74
N GLY A 186 10.62 -2.14 10.42
CA GLY A 186 10.31 -1.54 9.12
C GLY A 186 8.84 -1.67 8.74
N LYS A 187 8.41 -0.91 7.73
CA LYS A 187 7.03 -0.88 7.23
C LYS A 187 6.58 -2.26 6.72
N GLY A 188 5.27 -2.46 6.53
CA GLY A 188 4.75 -3.65 5.87
C GLY A 188 5.36 -3.83 4.47
N GLY A 189 5.68 -5.07 4.08
CA GLY A 189 6.17 -5.38 2.74
C GLY A 189 7.66 -5.07 2.45
N VAL A 190 8.44 -4.54 3.39
CA VAL A 190 9.87 -4.23 3.15
C VAL A 190 10.84 -5.43 3.26
N GLY A 191 10.34 -6.65 3.43
CA GLY A 191 11.18 -7.86 3.50
C GLY A 191 11.77 -8.20 4.87
N LYS A 192 11.15 -7.78 5.98
CA LYS A 192 11.66 -8.07 7.34
C LYS A 192 11.81 -9.56 7.69
N THR A 193 11.09 -10.44 6.98
CA THR A 193 11.03 -11.89 7.20
C THR A 193 11.84 -12.65 6.15
N THR A 194 12.43 -11.94 5.18
CA THR A 194 13.27 -12.50 4.11
C THR A 194 14.71 -12.59 4.60
#